data_AF-A0A6J7DLR3-F1
#
_entry.id   AF-A0A6J7DLR3-F1
#
_cell.length_a   1.000
_cell.length_b   1.000
_cell.length_c   1.000
_cell.angle_alpha   90.00
_cell.angle_beta   90.00
_cell.angle_gamma   90.00
#
_symmetry.space_group_name_H-M   'P 1'
#
loop_
_entity.id
_entity.type
_entity.pdbx_description
1 polymer ?
#
loop_
_entity_poly.entity_id
_entity_poly.type
_entity_poly.pdbx_seq_one_letter_code
_entity_poly.pdbx_strand_id
1 'polypeptide(L)'
;MLGAISNWYNQYAESSNYQGIVVQAVVATMTTFGVMLVLYLTGVIKVNKKFVSVLIAAAVTYMVIGLASFVAALFGVGGGWGFYGIDGLGLIICVAGVLIAAFFLMLDFEAIKQGIANGAPERESWRMAFGLLVTLVWIYLEFLRLIAIFTRN
;
A
#
# COMPACT_ATOMS: atom_id res chain seq x y z
N MET A 1 17.80 -0.72 -6.53
CA MET A 1 16.71 0.09 -7.16
C MET A 1 15.79 0.74 -6.13
N LEU A 2 15.42 0.04 -5.03
CA LEU A 2 14.65 0.64 -3.93
C LEU A 2 15.38 1.78 -3.19
N GLY A 3 16.71 1.69 -3.04
CA GLY A 3 17.52 2.75 -2.41
C GLY A 3 17.54 4.08 -3.17
N ALA A 4 17.37 4.09 -4.49
CA ALA A 4 17.30 5.33 -5.27
C ALA A 4 15.98 6.08 -5.04
N ILE A 5 14.87 5.33 -4.98
CA ILE A 5 13.55 5.87 -4.65
C ILE A 5 13.53 6.36 -3.20
N SER A 6 14.20 5.63 -2.30
CA SER A 6 14.37 6.00 -0.89
C SER A 6 15.20 7.27 -0.71
N ASN A 7 16.33 7.39 -1.42
CA ASN A 7 17.19 8.57 -1.39
C ASN A 7 16.53 9.79 -2.02
N TRP A 8 15.73 9.59 -3.08
CA TRP A 8 14.94 10.67 -3.65
C TRP A 8 13.92 11.20 -2.63
N TYR A 9 13.22 10.32 -1.93
CA TYR A 9 12.30 10.71 -0.87
C TYR A 9 13.00 11.38 0.33
N ASN A 10 14.17 10.86 0.73
CA ASN A 10 14.98 11.46 1.79
C ASN A 10 15.52 12.84 1.39
N GLN A 11 15.94 13.06 0.14
CA GLN A 11 16.37 14.38 -0.32
C GLN A 11 15.23 15.40 -0.33
N TYR A 12 13.99 14.98 -0.62
CA TYR A 12 12.81 15.84 -0.49
C TYR A 12 12.41 16.09 0.98
N ALA A 13 12.70 15.15 1.89
CA ALA A 13 12.44 15.30 3.33
C ALA A 13 13.52 16.12 4.06
N GLU A 14 14.77 16.08 3.60
CA GLU A 14 15.91 16.85 4.14
C GLU A 14 15.71 18.37 4.00
N SER A 15 14.97 18.85 2.99
CA SER A 15 14.60 20.28 2.89
C SER A 15 13.63 20.75 3.99
N SER A 16 13.03 19.84 4.77
CA SER A 16 12.06 20.14 5.83
C SER A 16 12.46 19.63 7.23
N ASN A 17 13.74 19.29 7.45
CA ASN A 17 14.27 18.91 8.78
C ASN A 17 13.67 17.61 9.39
N TYR A 18 13.14 16.69 8.57
CA TYR A 18 12.51 15.46 9.05
C TYR A 18 13.37 14.21 8.77
N GLN A 19 14.11 13.78 9.79
CA GLN A 19 14.94 12.59 9.78
C GLN A 19 14.14 11.38 10.32
N GLY A 20 13.88 10.36 9.51
CA GLY A 20 13.28 9.08 9.98
C GLY A 20 11.94 8.64 9.40
N ILE A 21 11.45 9.26 8.31
CA ILE A 21 10.19 8.89 7.64
C ILE A 21 10.16 7.40 7.25
N VAL A 22 11.30 6.88 6.77
CA VAL A 22 11.45 5.47 6.39
C VAL A 22 11.19 4.53 7.57
N VAL A 23 11.74 4.83 8.75
CA VAL A 23 11.58 3.98 9.93
C VAL A 23 10.13 3.99 10.42
N GLN A 24 9.48 5.16 10.42
CA GLN A 24 8.05 5.28 10.75
C GLN A 24 7.17 4.48 9.78
N ALA A 25 7.45 4.56 8.48
CA ALA A 25 6.73 3.79 7.46
C ALA A 25 6.91 2.28 7.67
N VAL A 26 8.13 1.81 7.98
CA VAL A 26 8.37 0.39 8.28
C VAL A 26 7.58 -0.06 9.52
N VAL A 27 7.61 0.72 10.60
CA VAL A 27 6.86 0.39 11.82
C VAL A 27 5.35 0.37 11.55
N ALA A 28 4.83 1.33 10.78
CA ALA A 28 3.43 1.39 10.41
C ALA A 28 3.00 0.19 9.55
N THR A 29 3.82 -0.20 8.56
CA THR A 29 3.57 -1.39 7.73
C THR A 29 3.56 -2.66 8.57
N MET A 30 4.56 -2.85 9.46
CA MET A 30 4.65 -4.03 10.32
C MET A 30 3.48 -4.10 11.31
N THR A 31 3.09 -2.97 11.88
CA THR A 31 1.92 -2.86 12.77
C THR A 31 0.64 -3.22 12.01
N THR A 32 0.47 -2.68 10.79
CA THR A 32 -0.71 -2.96 9.95
C THR A 32 -0.78 -4.43 9.57
N PHE A 33 0.34 -5.02 9.17
CA PHE A 33 0.44 -6.44 8.88
C PHE A 33 0.05 -7.30 10.09
N GLY A 34 0.62 -7.00 11.28
CA GLY A 34 0.31 -7.71 12.51
C GLY A 34 -1.16 -7.61 12.90
N VAL A 35 -1.75 -6.40 12.85
CA VAL A 35 -3.17 -6.17 13.14
C VAL A 35 -4.06 -6.94 12.16
N MET A 36 -3.80 -6.85 10.86
CA MET A 36 -4.58 -7.56 9.86
C MET A 36 -4.47 -9.07 9.98
N LEU A 37 -3.29 -9.58 10.33
CA LEU A 37 -3.08 -11.00 10.58
C LEU A 37 -3.88 -11.48 11.80
N VAL A 38 -3.88 -10.72 12.90
CA VAL A 38 -4.69 -11.05 14.08
C VAL A 38 -6.19 -10.98 13.77
N LEU A 39 -6.65 -9.96 13.04
CA LEU A 39 -8.06 -9.84 12.62
C LEU A 39 -8.49 -10.99 11.71
N TYR A 40 -7.61 -11.45 10.83
CA TYR A 40 -7.86 -12.59 9.97
C TYR A 40 -7.92 -13.90 10.77
N LEU A 41 -6.95 -14.14 11.67
CA LEU A 41 -6.89 -15.34 12.50
C LEU A 41 -8.07 -15.46 13.46
N THR A 42 -8.52 -14.35 14.03
CA THR A 42 -9.71 -14.31 14.91
C THR A 42 -11.01 -14.57 14.16
N GLY A 43 -11.00 -14.58 12.83
CA GLY A 43 -12.17 -14.88 12.01
C GLY A 43 -13.27 -13.83 12.10
N VAL A 44 -12.96 -12.63 12.61
CA VAL A 44 -13.90 -11.51 12.74
C VAL A 44 -14.38 -11.07 11.35
N ILE A 45 -13.51 -11.13 10.35
CA ILE A 45 -13.79 -10.69 8.98
C ILE A 45 -13.79 -11.90 8.06
N LYS A 46 -14.97 -12.25 7.53
CA LYS A 46 -15.13 -13.35 6.56
C LYS A 46 -14.93 -12.83 5.14
N VAL A 47 -13.91 -13.35 4.46
CA VAL A 47 -13.62 -13.04 3.06
C VAL A 47 -14.63 -13.76 2.16
N ASN A 48 -15.65 -13.05 1.69
CA ASN A 48 -16.66 -13.57 0.77
C ASN A 48 -16.33 -13.23 -0.68
N LYS A 49 -16.86 -13.99 -1.65
CA LYS A 49 -16.70 -13.72 -3.10
C LYS A 49 -17.04 -12.26 -3.49
N LYS A 50 -18.07 -11.68 -2.86
CA LYS A 50 -18.46 -10.28 -3.07
C LYS A 50 -17.41 -9.30 -2.52
N PHE A 51 -16.84 -9.57 -1.35
CA PHE A 51 -15.78 -8.76 -0.75
C PHE A 51 -14.53 -8.75 -1.63
N VAL A 52 -14.11 -9.93 -2.12
CA VAL A 52 -12.99 -10.04 -3.06
C VAL A 52 -13.24 -9.22 -4.33
N SER A 53 -14.42 -9.37 -4.93
CA SER A 53 -14.77 -8.65 -6.16
C SER A 53 -14.77 -7.12 -5.97
N VAL A 54 -15.29 -6.63 -4.85
CA VAL A 54 -15.32 -5.19 -4.54
C VAL A 54 -13.91 -4.67 -4.28
N LEU A 55 -13.08 -5.42 -3.55
CA LEU A 55 -11.69 -5.03 -3.28
C LEU A 55 -10.83 -4.99 -4.53
N ILE A 56 -10.97 -5.99 -5.41
CA ILE A 56 -10.24 -5.98 -6.69
C ILE A 56 -10.67 -4.76 -7.51
N ALA A 57 -11.97 -4.46 -7.59
CA ALA A 57 -12.45 -3.27 -8.28
C ALA A 57 -11.85 -1.98 -7.67
N ALA A 58 -11.85 -1.86 -6.34
CA ALA A 58 -11.26 -0.72 -5.63
C ALA A 58 -9.75 -0.59 -5.88
N ALA A 59 -9.01 -1.70 -5.85
CA ALA A 59 -7.58 -1.73 -6.11
C ALA A 59 -7.25 -1.32 -7.55
N VAL A 60 -8.04 -1.78 -8.53
CA VAL A 60 -7.89 -1.39 -9.94
C VAL A 60 -8.21 0.10 -10.12
N THR A 61 -9.31 0.59 -9.55
CA THR A 61 -9.65 2.03 -9.59
C THR A 61 -8.52 2.88 -8.99
N TYR A 62 -7.99 2.45 -7.84
CA TYR A 62 -6.87 3.14 -7.20
C TYR A 62 -5.62 3.19 -8.09
N MET A 63 -5.25 2.06 -8.71
CA MET A 63 -4.12 2.02 -9.64
C MET A 63 -4.32 2.92 -10.86
N VAL A 64 -5.53 3.01 -11.40
CA VAL A 64 -5.85 3.92 -12.51
C VAL A 64 -5.70 5.38 -12.08
N ILE A 65 -6.16 5.74 -10.88
CA ILE A 65 -5.95 7.09 -10.32
C ILE A 65 -4.45 7.37 -10.14
N GLY A 66 -3.68 6.40 -9.64
CA GLY A 66 -2.22 6.50 -9.51
C GLY A 66 -1.53 6.75 -10.84
N LEU A 67 -1.92 6.02 -11.90
CA LEU A 67 -1.43 6.21 -13.26
C LEU A 67 -1.81 7.58 -13.83
N ALA A 68 -3.07 8.00 -13.67
CA ALA A 68 -3.51 9.33 -14.08
C ALA A 68 -2.74 10.43 -13.35
N SER A 69 -2.46 10.24 -12.06
CA SER A 69 -1.65 11.16 -11.27
C SER A 69 -0.20 11.20 -11.74
N PHE A 70 0.38 10.06 -12.13
CA PHE A 70 1.72 10.01 -12.70
C PHE A 70 1.80 10.76 -14.03
N VAL A 71 0.81 10.59 -14.91
CA VAL A 71 0.72 11.36 -16.16
C VAL A 71 0.55 12.86 -15.86
N ALA A 72 -0.33 13.22 -14.93
CA ALA A 72 -0.54 14.62 -14.52
C ALA A 72 0.73 15.26 -13.93
N ALA A 73 1.55 14.48 -13.20
CA ALA A 73 2.83 14.93 -12.69
C ALA A 73 3.81 15.33 -13.81
N LEU A 74 3.80 14.62 -14.95
CA LEU A 74 4.63 14.96 -16.13
C LEU A 74 4.23 16.29 -16.77
N PHE A 75 2.98 16.72 -16.59
CA PHE A 75 2.47 18.02 -17.04
C PHE A 75 2.58 19.12 -15.97
N GLY A 76 3.28 18.86 -14.85
CA GLY A 76 3.54 19.84 -13.80
C GLY A 76 2.39 20.05 -12.80
N VAL A 77 1.33 19.22 -12.84
CA VAL A 77 0.19 19.33 -11.92
C VAL A 77 0.65 19.03 -10.48
N GLY A 78 0.18 19.82 -9.52
CA GLY A 78 0.49 19.64 -8.09
C GLY A 78 1.96 19.84 -7.74
N GLY A 79 2.70 20.67 -8.50
CA GLY A 79 4.14 20.88 -8.28
C GLY A 79 5.00 19.69 -8.72
N GLY A 80 4.54 18.90 -9.70
CA GLY A 80 5.23 17.70 -10.17
C GLY A 80 4.92 16.43 -9.37
N TRP A 81 3.97 16.48 -8.44
CA TRP A 81 3.50 15.32 -7.66
C TRP A 81 2.14 14.77 -8.12
N GLY A 82 1.54 15.38 -9.14
CA GLY A 82 0.23 14.99 -9.68
C GLY A 82 -0.91 15.30 -8.71
N PHE A 83 -1.95 14.47 -8.71
CA PHE A 83 -3.10 14.61 -7.80
C PHE A 83 -2.74 14.44 -6.33
N TYR A 84 -1.60 13.82 -6.02
CA TYR A 84 -1.06 13.73 -4.65
C TYR A 84 -0.48 15.06 -4.16
N GLY A 85 -0.16 15.99 -5.07
CA GLY A 85 0.37 17.30 -4.73
C GLY A 85 -0.70 18.35 -4.44
N ILE A 86 -1.99 18.05 -4.68
CA ILE A 86 -3.11 18.96 -4.41
C ILE A 86 -3.51 18.82 -2.94
N ASP A 87 -3.49 19.93 -2.21
CA ASP A 87 -3.80 19.96 -0.77
C ASP A 87 -5.22 19.40 -0.51
N GLY A 88 -5.33 18.53 0.51
CA GLY A 88 -6.56 17.84 0.88
C GLY A 88 -6.88 16.60 0.04
N LEU A 89 -6.79 16.68 -1.30
CA LEU A 89 -7.06 15.52 -2.17
C LEU A 89 -5.97 14.43 -2.06
N GLY A 90 -4.70 14.83 -2.00
CA GLY A 90 -3.60 13.88 -1.86
C GLY A 90 -3.69 13.04 -0.59
N LEU A 91 -4.14 13.64 0.53
CA LEU A 91 -4.32 12.95 1.80
C LEU A 91 -5.43 11.91 1.71
N ILE A 92 -6.60 12.28 1.15
CA ILE A 92 -7.73 11.36 1.00
C ILE A 92 -7.34 10.15 0.14
N ILE A 93 -6.65 10.38 -0.98
CA ILE A 93 -6.20 9.30 -1.86
C ILE A 93 -5.21 8.39 -1.12
N CYS A 94 -4.22 8.94 -0.40
CA CYS A 94 -3.26 8.11 0.35
C CYS A 94 -3.94 7.29 1.45
N VAL A 95 -4.85 7.89 2.22
CA VAL A 95 -5.58 7.17 3.28
C VAL A 95 -6.43 6.05 2.67
N ALA A 96 -7.12 6.32 1.56
CA ALA A 96 -7.85 5.28 0.83
C ALA A 96 -6.91 4.16 0.33
N GLY A 97 -5.73 4.51 -0.19
CA GLY A 97 -4.71 3.58 -0.63
C GLY A 97 -4.22 2.66 0.49
N VAL A 98 -3.89 3.22 1.65
CA VAL A 98 -3.49 2.44 2.84
C VAL A 98 -4.59 1.48 3.25
N LEU A 99 -5.85 1.93 3.32
CA LEU A 99 -6.99 1.09 3.70
C LEU A 99 -7.21 -0.06 2.71
N ILE A 100 -7.21 0.24 1.41
CA ILE A 100 -7.37 -0.78 0.36
C ILE A 100 -6.24 -1.80 0.43
N ALA A 101 -4.99 -1.35 0.54
CA ALA A 101 -3.83 -2.23 0.61
C ALA A 101 -3.86 -3.10 1.88
N ALA A 102 -4.27 -2.55 3.02
CA ALA A 102 -4.43 -3.30 4.25
C ALA A 102 -5.54 -4.37 4.16
N PHE A 103 -6.65 -4.09 3.47
CA PHE A 103 -7.65 -5.12 3.17
C PHE A 103 -7.17 -6.16 2.16
N PHE A 104 -6.29 -5.78 1.24
CA PHE A 104 -5.67 -6.70 0.28
C PHE A 104 -4.82 -7.77 1.00
N LEU A 105 -4.18 -7.43 2.13
CA LEU A 105 -3.51 -8.44 2.97
C LEU A 105 -4.46 -9.54 3.45
N MET A 106 -5.72 -9.23 3.76
CA MET A 106 -6.70 -10.28 4.11
C MET A 106 -6.98 -11.21 2.94
N LEU A 107 -6.99 -10.70 1.71
CA LEU A 107 -7.13 -11.53 0.51
C LEU A 107 -5.91 -12.43 0.32
N ASP A 108 -4.70 -11.91 0.58
CA ASP A 108 -3.47 -12.70 0.52
C ASP A 108 -3.49 -13.83 1.56
N PHE A 109 -3.90 -13.55 2.81
CA PHE A 109 -4.03 -14.56 3.85
C PHE A 109 -5.08 -15.63 3.50
N GLU A 110 -6.22 -15.21 2.96
CA GLU A 110 -7.26 -16.12 2.50
C GLU A 110 -6.80 -17.00 1.34
N ALA A 111 -6.07 -16.43 0.37
CA ALA A 111 -5.51 -17.17 -0.75
C ALA A 111 -4.50 -18.23 -0.26
N ILE A 112 -3.64 -17.89 0.70
CA ILE A 112 -2.71 -18.82 1.34
C ILE A 112 -3.46 -19.95 2.04
N LYS A 113 -4.46 -19.62 2.87
CA LYS A 113 -5.23 -20.60 3.63
C LYS A 113 -6.00 -21.56 2.71
N GLN A 114 -6.66 -21.04 1.69
CA GLN A 114 -7.37 -21.85 0.69
C GLN A 114 -6.39 -22.70 -0.14
N GLY A 115 -5.23 -22.16 -0.51
CA GLY A 115 -4.18 -22.91 -1.20
C GLY A 115 -3.73 -24.14 -0.40
N ILE A 116 -3.49 -23.96 0.91
CA ILE A 116 -3.13 -25.07 1.81
C ILE A 116 -4.30 -26.06 1.96
N ALA A 117 -5.53 -25.56 2.17
CA ALA A 117 -6.71 -26.42 2.34
C ALA A 117 -7.03 -27.26 1.10
N ASN A 118 -6.75 -26.74 -0.09
CA ASN A 118 -6.93 -27.44 -1.37
C ASN A 118 -5.76 -28.37 -1.72
N GLY A 119 -4.74 -28.48 -0.85
CA GLY A 119 -3.56 -29.32 -1.09
C GLY A 119 -2.68 -28.83 -2.24
N ALA A 120 -2.59 -27.51 -2.43
CA ALA A 120 -1.78 -26.93 -3.50
C ALA A 120 -0.31 -27.41 -3.40
N PRO A 121 0.34 -27.75 -4.52
CA PRO A 121 1.71 -28.25 -4.50
C PRO A 121 2.66 -27.19 -3.93
N GLU A 122 3.74 -27.63 -3.27
CA GLU A 122 4.72 -26.74 -2.61
C GLU A 122 5.31 -25.70 -3.58
N ARG A 123 5.37 -26.01 -4.87
CA ARG A 123 5.77 -25.08 -5.94
C ARG A 123 4.83 -23.87 -6.09
N GLU A 124 3.68 -23.83 -5.45
CA GLU A 124 2.77 -22.68 -5.47
C GLU A 124 3.00 -21.73 -4.29
N SER A 125 3.75 -22.18 -3.26
CA SER A 125 4.06 -21.38 -2.07
C SER A 125 4.80 -20.08 -2.42
N TRP A 126 5.74 -20.12 -3.36
CA TRP A 126 6.48 -18.92 -3.78
C TRP A 126 5.57 -17.89 -4.46
N ARG A 127 4.55 -18.33 -5.21
CA ARG A 127 3.59 -17.43 -5.87
C ARG A 127 2.71 -16.73 -4.84
N MET A 128 2.25 -17.47 -3.83
CA MET A 128 1.44 -16.91 -2.74
C MET A 128 2.26 -15.96 -1.86
N ALA A 129 3.51 -16.34 -1.52
CA ALA A 129 4.42 -15.46 -0.80
C ALA A 129 4.76 -14.19 -1.60
N PHE A 130 4.91 -14.30 -2.91
CA PHE A 130 5.16 -13.14 -3.77
C PHE A 130 3.99 -12.15 -3.75
N GLY A 131 2.74 -12.61 -3.88
CA GLY A 131 1.56 -11.74 -3.79
C GLY A 131 1.52 -10.96 -2.48
N LEU A 132 1.73 -11.66 -1.36
CA LEU A 132 1.79 -11.06 -0.03
C LEU A 132 2.92 -10.02 0.10
N LEU A 133 4.10 -10.29 -0.48
CA LEU A 133 5.22 -9.33 -0.49
C LEU A 133 4.90 -8.09 -1.33
N VAL A 134 4.24 -8.23 -2.48
CA VAL A 134 3.82 -7.11 -3.32
C VAL A 134 2.86 -6.20 -2.54
N THR A 135 1.89 -6.78 -1.83
CA THR A 135 0.97 -6.03 -0.97
C THR A 135 1.70 -5.33 0.17
N LEU A 136 2.68 -6.00 0.81
CA LEU A 136 3.49 -5.40 1.87
C LEU A 136 4.29 -4.20 1.37
N VAL A 137 4.93 -4.32 0.19
CA VAL A 137 5.65 -3.22 -0.45
C VAL A 137 4.70 -2.09 -0.83
N TRP A 138 3.51 -2.40 -1.33
CA TRP A 138 2.48 -1.40 -1.63
C TRP A 138 2.12 -0.60 -0.36
N ILE A 139 1.77 -1.26 0.74
CA ILE A 139 1.46 -0.59 2.01
C ILE A 139 2.62 0.32 2.44
N TYR A 140 3.86 -0.16 2.32
CA TYR A 140 5.04 0.63 2.64
C TYR A 140 5.15 1.91 1.80
N LEU A 141 4.91 1.83 0.48
CA LEU A 141 4.93 3.01 -0.39
C LEU A 141 3.81 4.00 -0.05
N GLU A 142 2.63 3.51 0.35
CA GLU A 142 1.53 4.38 0.77
C GLU A 142 1.81 5.07 2.10
N PHE A 143 2.40 4.38 3.08
CA PHE A 143 2.80 5.03 4.33
C PHE A 143 3.92 6.05 4.13
N LEU A 144 4.91 5.74 3.29
CA LEU A 144 5.90 6.73 2.89
C LEU A 144 5.19 7.97 2.34
N ARG A 145 4.30 7.80 1.36
CA ARG A 145 3.54 8.87 0.71
C ARG A 145 2.74 9.70 1.71
N LEU A 146 1.99 9.03 2.58
CA LEU A 146 1.15 9.65 3.59
C LEU A 146 1.99 10.50 4.57
N ILE A 147 3.12 9.98 5.03
CA ILE A 147 3.98 10.70 5.98
C ILE A 147 4.59 11.94 5.34
N ALA A 148 5.08 11.91 4.09
CA ALA A 148 5.62 13.16 3.52
C ALA A 148 4.55 14.19 3.17
N ILE A 149 3.31 13.79 2.84
CA ILE A 149 2.21 14.77 2.71
C ILE A 149 1.97 15.45 4.06
N PHE A 150 1.98 14.69 5.16
CA PHE A 150 1.87 15.24 6.50
C PHE A 150 3.04 16.14 6.91
N THR A 151 4.25 15.85 6.45
CA THR A 151 5.44 16.67 6.71
C THR A 151 5.52 17.92 5.82
N ARG A 152 4.86 17.92 4.66
CA ARG A 152 4.83 19.06 3.72
C ARG A 152 3.90 20.19 4.19
N ASN A 153 2.80 19.85 4.87
CA ASN A 153 1.83 20.79 5.45
C ASN A 153 2.28 21.29 6.82
#